data_AF-A0AAV2JIG6-F1
#
_entry.id   AF-A0AAV2JIG6-F1
#
_cell.length_a   1.000
_cell.length_b   1.000
_cell.length_c   1.000
_cell.angle_alpha   90.00
_cell.angle_beta   90.00
_cell.angle_gamma   90.00
#
_symmetry.space_group_name_H-M   'P 1'
#
loop_
_entity.id
_entity.type
_entity.pdbx_description
1 polymer ?
#
loop_
_entity_poly.entity_id
_entity_poly.type
_entity_poly.pdbx_seq_one_letter_code
_entity_poly.pdbx_strand_id
1 'polypeptide(L)'
;MPLPSARRKLSKAKTTQTRAEISNLKRENAFLLRCFNELSNHHNDHNRIIEKFLTLVTLQSSSKEDEAEDTHSYSWDDSCDPELMQEKQSSHEENQTNAVNMRRLLSYANNVEELKNSLVSLSAKCQYLKTNSAHNQECAAGLQGDKAITELQINLNKSIEQNKQWVEHDQQREADVKAMLTRMTWLEKHLQDISKARVAERNEYISDEKKKLKQMEKYYDGLVHEGSKELHILREQVFLTQQALTDAHRQLREKQQELEEARQQMQSARESQGPPDVTEAEDCLTVQAEDLQVQLTKEKRKSTTLELQSSHLQKSFVNHYHKAQKQLSEYKQRIEYLVQDLRDERENCSYLKQQLESVQSETEKGDTEKADNPEHKPAQPCDLPPRPARHRSPYESLLDKSLLECPMCLAAYPVSQNKELLEHLDYCQH
;
A
#
# COMPACT_ATOMS: atom_id res chain seq x y z
N MET A 1 -43.44 32.51 3.67
CA MET A 1 -42.45 32.40 4.76
C MET A 1 -42.62 31.03 5.44
N PRO A 2 -41.84 29.99 5.11
CA PRO A 2 -41.98 28.67 5.74
C PRO A 2 -41.31 28.64 7.12
N LEU A 3 -41.96 27.99 8.08
CA LEU A 3 -41.69 28.02 9.52
C LEU A 3 -40.33 27.43 9.95
N PRO A 4 -39.69 27.96 11.02
CA PRO A 4 -38.40 27.50 11.58
C PRO A 4 -38.33 26.01 11.98
N SER A 5 -39.49 25.37 12.20
CA SER A 5 -39.61 23.99 12.65
C SER A 5 -39.14 22.96 11.60
N ALA A 6 -39.43 23.22 10.31
CA ALA A 6 -39.06 22.30 9.23
C ALA A 6 -37.53 22.27 8.99
N ARG A 7 -36.84 23.41 9.16
CA ARG A 7 -35.38 23.48 9.06
C ARG A 7 -34.67 22.71 10.19
N ARG A 8 -35.21 22.76 11.42
CA ARG A 8 -34.64 21.99 12.55
C ARG A 8 -34.80 20.48 12.38
N LYS A 9 -35.93 20.01 11.85
CA LYS A 9 -36.14 18.58 11.56
C LYS A 9 -35.21 18.06 10.46
N LEU A 10 -35.02 18.84 9.40
CA LEU A 10 -34.12 18.47 8.30
C LEU A 10 -32.64 18.47 8.74
N SER A 11 -32.24 19.40 9.61
CA SER A 11 -30.89 19.42 10.19
C SER A 11 -30.64 18.20 11.09
N LYS A 12 -31.57 17.85 11.97
CA LYS A 12 -31.43 16.66 12.84
C LYS A 12 -31.33 15.36 12.04
N ALA A 13 -32.13 15.21 10.99
CA ALA A 13 -32.09 14.02 10.12
C ALA A 13 -30.74 13.87 9.39
N LYS A 14 -30.15 14.98 8.93
CA LYS A 14 -28.81 14.97 8.33
C LYS A 14 -27.73 14.58 9.33
N THR A 15 -27.80 15.07 10.56
CA THR A 15 -26.82 14.73 11.62
C THR A 15 -26.92 13.26 12.04
N THR A 16 -28.11 12.67 12.07
CA THR A 16 -28.28 11.24 12.38
C THR A 16 -27.76 10.35 11.25
N GLN A 17 -27.96 10.76 10.00
CA GLN A 17 -27.47 10.03 8.83
C GLN A 17 -25.93 10.03 8.79
N THR A 18 -25.29 11.19 8.96
CA THR A 18 -23.82 11.28 8.99
C THR A 18 -23.23 10.50 10.17
N ARG A 19 -23.89 10.47 11.33
CA ARG A 19 -23.45 9.67 12.48
C ARG A 19 -23.50 8.15 12.21
N ALA A 20 -24.52 7.69 11.48
CA ALA A 20 -24.63 6.28 11.07
C ALA A 20 -23.56 5.91 10.04
N GLU A 21 -23.28 6.77 9.07
CA GLU A 21 -22.21 6.59 8.08
C GLU A 21 -20.83 6.53 8.75
N ILE A 22 -20.55 7.44 9.69
CA ILE A 22 -19.31 7.40 10.49
C ILE A 22 -19.20 6.09 11.30
N SER A 23 -20.30 5.57 11.85
CA SER A 23 -20.29 4.29 12.58
C SER A 23 -19.98 3.10 11.66
N ASN A 24 -20.52 3.11 10.44
CA ASN A 24 -20.22 2.08 9.44
C ASN A 24 -18.75 2.14 8.99
N LEU A 25 -18.23 3.33 8.68
CA LEU A 25 -16.82 3.54 8.33
C LEU A 25 -15.88 3.10 9.45
N LYS A 26 -16.24 3.32 10.72
CA LYS A 26 -15.46 2.83 11.87
C LYS A 26 -15.43 1.30 11.94
N ARG A 27 -16.56 0.63 11.66
CA ARG A 27 -16.63 -0.84 11.60
C ARG A 27 -15.81 -1.41 10.44
N GLU A 28 -15.89 -0.77 9.28
CA GLU A 28 -15.10 -1.16 8.11
C GLU A 28 -13.60 -0.97 8.33
N ASN A 29 -13.19 0.16 8.90
CA ASN A 29 -11.80 0.38 9.29
C ASN A 29 -11.31 -0.65 10.31
N ALA A 30 -12.12 -1.02 11.31
CA ALA A 30 -11.76 -2.07 12.27
C ALA A 30 -11.59 -3.44 11.60
N PHE A 31 -12.41 -3.76 10.60
CA PHE A 31 -12.28 -4.98 9.82
C PHE A 31 -11.03 -4.96 8.94
N LEU A 32 -10.77 -3.85 8.23
CA LEU A 32 -9.58 -3.69 7.39
C LEU A 32 -8.29 -3.77 8.20
N LEU A 33 -8.27 -3.20 9.42
CA LEU A 33 -7.14 -3.32 10.34
C LEU A 33 -6.87 -4.77 10.74
N ARG A 34 -7.91 -5.58 11.01
CA ARG A 34 -7.75 -7.02 11.27
C ARG A 34 -7.17 -7.76 10.08
N CYS A 35 -7.73 -7.55 8.87
CA CYS A 35 -7.21 -8.19 7.67
C CYS A 35 -5.77 -7.80 7.36
N PHE A 36 -5.41 -6.53 7.61
CA PHE A 36 -4.03 -6.06 7.44
C PHE A 36 -3.08 -6.75 8.42
N ASN A 37 -3.48 -6.90 9.68
CA ASN A 37 -2.69 -7.57 10.70
C ASN A 37 -2.46 -9.05 10.36
N GLU A 38 -3.50 -9.75 9.89
CA GLU A 38 -3.39 -11.13 9.41
C GLU A 38 -2.41 -11.26 8.23
N LEU A 39 -2.47 -10.33 7.26
CA LEU A 39 -1.55 -10.32 6.12
C LEU A 39 -0.09 -10.09 6.56
N SER A 40 0.11 -9.20 7.53
CA SER A 40 1.43 -8.90 8.10
C SER A 40 2.03 -10.13 8.78
N ASN A 41 1.24 -10.86 9.57
CA ASN A 41 1.67 -12.08 10.22
C ASN A 41 2.09 -13.16 9.20
N HIS A 42 1.32 -13.34 8.13
CA HIS A 42 1.69 -14.24 7.04
C HIS A 42 3.00 -13.83 6.36
N HIS A 43 3.24 -12.53 6.18
CA HIS A 43 4.48 -12.04 5.60
C HIS A 43 5.68 -12.30 6.52
N ASN A 44 5.52 -12.10 7.83
CA ASN A 44 6.55 -12.40 8.83
C ASN A 44 6.88 -13.89 8.88
N ASP A 45 5.88 -14.78 8.82
CA ASP A 45 6.09 -16.22 8.76
C ASP A 45 6.84 -16.64 7.49
N HIS A 46 6.51 -16.05 6.34
CA HIS A 46 7.22 -16.27 5.09
C HIS A 46 8.68 -15.80 5.17
N ASN A 47 8.92 -14.59 5.70
CA ASN A 47 10.28 -14.06 5.86
C ASN A 47 11.12 -14.93 6.81
N ARG A 48 10.52 -15.43 7.90
CA ARG A 48 11.19 -16.37 8.82
C ARG A 48 11.58 -17.68 8.13
N ILE A 49 10.76 -18.18 7.21
CA ILE A 49 11.09 -19.37 6.42
C ILE A 49 12.23 -19.07 5.44
N ILE A 50 12.21 -17.91 4.79
CA ILE A 50 13.28 -17.47 3.88
C ILE A 50 14.61 -17.32 4.63
N GLU A 51 14.62 -16.72 5.82
CA GLU A 51 15.82 -16.59 6.66
C GLU A 51 16.37 -17.96 7.08
N LYS A 52 15.50 -18.90 7.48
CA LYS A 52 15.91 -20.29 7.74
C LYS A 52 16.52 -20.97 6.51
N PHE A 53 15.98 -20.69 5.32
CA PHE A 53 16.53 -21.22 4.08
C PHE A 53 17.89 -20.59 3.76
N LEU A 54 18.02 -19.27 3.90
CA LEU A 54 19.27 -18.55 3.69
C LEU A 54 20.37 -19.02 4.66
N THR A 55 20.06 -19.15 5.95
CA THR A 55 21.00 -19.69 6.94
C THR A 55 21.45 -21.11 6.62
N LEU A 56 20.55 -21.99 6.19
CA LEU A 56 20.91 -23.34 5.73
C LEU A 56 21.83 -23.30 4.51
N VAL A 57 21.55 -22.43 3.53
CA VAL A 57 22.39 -22.27 2.34
C VAL A 57 23.76 -21.70 2.71
N THR A 58 23.83 -20.70 3.60
CA THR A 58 25.10 -20.12 4.05
C THR A 58 25.93 -21.12 4.85
N LEU A 59 25.34 -21.93 5.71
CA LEU A 59 26.04 -23.00 6.43
C LEU A 59 26.53 -24.11 5.49
N GLN A 60 25.80 -24.36 4.41
CA GLN A 60 26.21 -25.30 3.35
C GLN A 60 27.37 -24.75 2.50
N SER A 61 27.49 -23.42 2.38
CA SER A 61 28.61 -22.74 1.73
C SER A 61 29.83 -22.61 2.64
N SER A 62 29.67 -22.28 3.93
CA SER A 62 30.79 -22.19 4.88
C SER A 62 31.41 -23.56 5.16
N SER A 63 30.59 -24.63 5.20
CA SER A 63 31.09 -26.01 5.26
C SER A 63 31.91 -26.42 4.02
N LYS A 64 31.88 -25.66 2.91
CA LYS A 64 32.71 -25.87 1.73
C LYS A 64 33.95 -24.96 1.72
N GLU A 65 33.95 -23.86 2.47
CA GLU A 65 35.06 -22.89 2.53
C GLU A 65 36.09 -23.26 3.61
N ASP A 66 35.68 -23.92 4.71
CA ASP A 66 36.58 -24.36 5.78
C ASP A 66 37.58 -25.47 5.36
N GLU A 67 37.44 -26.06 4.17
CA GLU A 67 38.39 -27.04 3.59
C GLU A 67 39.35 -26.42 2.56
N ALA A 68 39.27 -25.10 2.31
CA ALA A 68 40.05 -24.42 1.25
C ALA A 68 41.16 -23.48 1.77
N GLU A 69 41.29 -23.26 3.08
CA GLU A 69 42.28 -22.32 3.65
C GLU A 69 43.66 -22.91 3.99
N ASP A 70 43.94 -24.17 3.62
CA ASP A 70 45.22 -24.81 3.89
C ASP A 70 45.97 -25.25 2.61
N THR A 71 46.07 -24.38 1.59
CA THR A 71 47.16 -24.50 0.60
C THR A 71 47.54 -23.15 -0.02
N HIS A 72 48.63 -22.60 0.48
CA HIS A 72 49.29 -21.39 -0.01
C HIS A 72 49.77 -21.53 -1.47
N SER A 73 49.60 -20.44 -2.23
CA SER A 73 50.59 -19.86 -3.17
C SER A 73 51.13 -20.76 -4.29
N TYR A 74 50.68 -20.57 -5.54
CA TYR A 74 51.58 -20.38 -6.69
C TYR A 74 50.86 -19.76 -7.91
N SER A 75 51.69 -19.03 -8.66
CA SER A 75 51.46 -18.18 -9.84
C SER A 75 50.97 -18.91 -11.11
N TRP A 76 50.24 -18.14 -11.94
CA TRP A 76 50.06 -18.21 -13.40
C TRP A 76 50.50 -19.50 -14.12
N ASP A 77 49.56 -20.19 -14.79
CA ASP A 77 49.48 -20.10 -16.26
C ASP A 77 48.17 -20.64 -16.84
N ASP A 78 47.85 -20.07 -17.98
CA ASP A 78 46.69 -20.25 -18.85
C ASP A 78 46.71 -21.60 -19.59
N SER A 79 45.53 -22.09 -19.98
CA SER A 79 45.23 -23.32 -20.76
C SER A 79 45.04 -24.64 -19.97
N CYS A 80 43.78 -25.05 -19.77
CA CYS A 80 43.45 -26.48 -19.74
C CYS A 80 41.97 -26.79 -20.06
N ASP A 81 41.82 -27.87 -20.82
CA ASP A 81 40.63 -28.39 -21.50
C ASP A 81 39.38 -28.63 -20.62
N PRO A 82 38.16 -28.37 -21.12
CA PRO A 82 36.90 -28.58 -20.37
C PRO A 82 36.61 -30.04 -20.00
N GLU A 83 37.23 -31.01 -20.67
CA GLU A 83 36.90 -32.44 -20.52
C GLU A 83 37.49 -33.07 -19.24
N LEU A 84 38.56 -32.50 -18.67
CA LEU A 84 39.23 -33.02 -17.46
C LEU A 84 38.62 -32.48 -16.14
N MET A 85 37.77 -31.46 -16.22
CA MET A 85 37.04 -30.91 -15.07
C MET A 85 35.82 -31.77 -14.69
N GLN A 86 35.20 -32.45 -15.67
CA GLN A 86 34.01 -33.26 -15.45
C GLN A 86 34.33 -34.61 -14.77
N GLU A 87 35.50 -35.20 -15.07
CA GLU A 87 35.96 -36.44 -14.43
C GLU A 87 36.41 -36.20 -12.97
N LYS A 88 37.08 -35.07 -12.68
CA LYS A 88 37.42 -34.66 -11.31
C LYS A 88 36.20 -34.27 -10.47
N GLN A 89 35.18 -33.65 -11.06
CA GLN A 89 33.90 -33.39 -10.38
C GLN A 89 33.16 -34.68 -10.04
N SER A 90 33.14 -35.67 -10.95
CA SER A 90 32.50 -36.97 -10.67
C SER A 90 33.22 -37.76 -9.57
N SER A 91 34.56 -37.75 -9.55
CA SER A 91 35.36 -38.40 -8.51
C SER A 91 35.21 -37.72 -7.15
N HIS A 92 35.05 -36.39 -7.12
CA HIS A 92 34.87 -35.64 -5.88
C HIS A 92 33.46 -35.83 -5.30
N GLU A 93 32.42 -35.84 -6.12
CA GLU A 93 31.06 -36.16 -5.69
C GLU A 93 30.96 -37.62 -5.18
N GLU A 94 31.58 -38.57 -5.85
CA GLU A 94 31.59 -39.98 -5.42
C GLU A 94 32.35 -40.15 -4.09
N ASN A 95 33.49 -39.48 -3.91
CA ASN A 95 34.24 -39.48 -2.65
C ASN A 95 33.48 -38.78 -1.50
N GLN A 96 32.77 -37.70 -1.78
CA GLN A 96 31.95 -37.00 -0.77
C GLN A 96 30.73 -37.85 -0.36
N THR A 97 30.11 -38.54 -1.33
CA THR A 97 29.01 -39.48 -1.06
C THR A 97 29.50 -40.69 -0.26
N ASN A 98 30.68 -41.22 -0.58
CA ASN A 98 31.33 -42.30 0.17
C ASN A 98 31.72 -41.88 1.60
N ALA A 99 32.18 -40.65 1.82
CA ALA A 99 32.49 -40.12 3.15
C ALA A 99 31.24 -39.96 4.03
N VAL A 100 30.13 -39.46 3.46
CA VAL A 100 28.84 -39.36 4.16
C VAL A 100 28.29 -40.76 4.49
N ASN A 101 28.39 -41.71 3.55
CA ASN A 101 27.99 -43.09 3.75
C ASN A 101 28.83 -43.78 4.83
N MET A 102 30.16 -43.56 4.86
CA MET A 102 31.03 -44.08 5.91
C MET A 102 30.71 -43.48 7.29
N ARG A 103 30.39 -42.18 7.37
CA ARG A 103 29.97 -41.55 8.62
C ARG A 103 28.63 -42.10 9.13
N ARG A 104 27.69 -42.38 8.24
CA ARG A 104 26.43 -43.09 8.56
C ARG A 104 26.69 -44.51 9.05
N LEU A 105 27.55 -45.26 8.37
CA LEU A 105 27.91 -46.64 8.77
C LEU A 105 28.56 -46.68 10.16
N LEU A 106 29.46 -45.74 10.48
CA LEU A 106 30.05 -45.62 11.81
C LEU A 106 28.99 -45.25 12.88
N SER A 107 28.05 -44.37 12.56
CA SER A 107 26.92 -44.06 13.44
C SER A 107 26.04 -45.28 13.70
N TYR A 108 25.73 -46.07 12.67
CA TYR A 108 24.99 -47.32 12.84
C TYR A 108 25.77 -48.34 13.67
N ALA A 109 27.08 -48.48 13.47
CA ALA A 109 27.93 -49.37 14.25
C ALA A 109 27.92 -48.98 15.74
N ASN A 110 28.01 -47.68 16.06
CA ASN A 110 27.93 -47.20 17.44
C ASN A 110 26.56 -47.47 18.07
N ASN A 111 25.47 -47.20 17.35
CA ASN A 111 24.11 -47.48 17.84
C ASN A 111 23.89 -48.99 18.09
N VAL A 112 24.45 -49.86 17.24
CA VAL A 112 24.39 -51.32 17.44
C VAL A 112 25.16 -51.74 18.70
N GLU A 113 26.33 -51.15 18.96
CA GLU A 113 27.10 -51.45 20.17
C GLU A 113 26.41 -50.91 21.44
N GLU A 114 25.77 -49.74 21.38
CA GLU A 114 24.94 -49.22 22.48
C GLU A 114 23.72 -50.11 22.77
N LEU A 115 23.04 -50.60 21.73
CA LEU A 115 21.93 -51.54 21.86
C LEU A 115 22.40 -52.87 22.44
N LYS A 116 23.57 -53.36 22.02
CA LYS A 116 24.18 -54.57 22.58
C LYS A 116 24.54 -54.40 24.06
N ASN A 117 25.12 -53.26 24.44
CA ASN A 117 25.41 -52.94 25.85
C ASN A 117 24.13 -52.84 26.68
N SER A 118 23.09 -52.21 26.14
CA SER A 118 21.77 -52.15 26.77
C SER A 118 21.14 -53.54 26.91
N LEU A 119 21.30 -54.41 25.92
CA LEU A 119 20.82 -55.79 25.97
C LEU A 119 21.59 -56.63 26.99
N VAL A 120 22.91 -56.47 27.08
CA VAL A 120 23.73 -57.13 28.11
C VAL A 120 23.32 -56.66 29.50
N SER A 121 23.09 -55.36 29.69
CA SER A 121 22.61 -54.79 30.94
C SER A 121 21.21 -55.31 31.31
N LEU A 122 20.29 -55.38 30.33
CA LEU A 122 18.96 -55.97 30.50
C LEU A 122 19.06 -57.47 30.82
N SER A 123 19.93 -58.21 30.14
CA SER A 123 20.15 -59.64 30.38
C SER A 123 20.73 -59.89 31.77
N ALA A 124 21.68 -59.06 32.22
CA ALA A 124 22.22 -59.10 33.58
C ALA A 124 21.14 -58.79 34.62
N LYS A 125 20.28 -57.78 34.37
CA LYS A 125 19.11 -57.48 35.21
C LYS A 125 18.13 -58.64 35.25
N CYS A 126 17.83 -59.28 34.11
CA CYS A 126 16.97 -60.44 34.05
C CYS A 126 17.57 -61.65 34.78
N GLN A 127 18.88 -61.89 34.68
CA GLN A 127 19.56 -62.93 35.45
C GLN A 127 19.52 -62.64 36.95
N TYR A 128 19.80 -61.40 37.36
CA TYR A 128 19.73 -60.97 38.76
C TYR A 128 18.32 -61.13 39.34
N LEU A 129 17.29 -60.73 38.59
CA LEU A 129 15.89 -60.92 38.97
C LEU A 129 15.52 -62.41 39.04
N LYS A 130 16.06 -63.23 38.15
CA LYS A 130 15.84 -64.69 38.13
C LYS A 130 16.52 -65.39 39.32
N THR A 131 17.71 -64.96 39.73
CA THR A 131 18.37 -65.48 40.94
C THR A 131 17.69 -64.98 42.22
N ASN A 132 17.24 -63.73 42.26
CA ASN A 132 16.47 -63.21 43.39
C ASN A 132 15.07 -63.82 43.48
N SER A 133 14.41 -64.12 42.35
CA SER A 133 13.11 -64.81 42.38
C SER A 133 13.26 -66.25 42.84
N ALA A 134 14.32 -66.96 42.41
CA ALA A 134 14.63 -68.30 42.89
C ALA A 134 14.95 -68.32 44.40
N HIS A 135 15.69 -67.33 44.91
CA HIS A 135 16.01 -67.23 46.34
C HIS A 135 14.80 -66.82 47.20
N ASN A 136 13.89 -66.00 46.66
CA ASN A 136 12.66 -65.62 47.36
C ASN A 136 11.55 -66.68 47.27
N GLN A 137 11.63 -67.62 46.33
CA GLN A 137 10.65 -68.70 46.17
C GLN A 137 10.88 -69.87 47.15
N GLU A 138 12.07 -70.00 47.75
CA GLU A 138 12.36 -70.99 48.80
C GLU A 138 11.93 -70.58 50.22
N CYS A 139 11.54 -69.32 50.46
CA CYS A 139 11.19 -68.81 51.80
C CYS A 139 9.72 -68.39 52.01
N ALA A 140 8.85 -68.50 50.99
CA ALA A 140 7.47 -67.98 51.08
C ALA A 140 6.40 -69.05 50.84
N ALA A 141 6.44 -70.15 51.60
CA ALA A 141 5.34 -71.09 51.69
C ALA A 141 4.59 -70.87 53.01
N GLY A 142 3.50 -70.08 53.00
CA GLY A 142 2.58 -70.02 54.13
C GLY A 142 1.61 -68.83 54.13
N LEU A 143 0.40 -69.03 53.60
CA LEU A 143 -0.87 -68.36 53.98
C LEU A 143 -1.03 -66.82 53.78
N GLN A 144 -0.04 -66.09 53.23
CA GLN A 144 -0.18 -64.66 52.87
C GLN A 144 -0.33 -64.39 51.37
N GLY A 145 -0.12 -65.40 50.52
CA GLY A 145 -0.12 -65.28 49.05
C GLY A 145 -1.49 -65.02 48.43
N ASP A 146 -2.56 -65.65 48.93
CA ASP A 146 -3.88 -65.56 48.30
C ASP A 146 -4.48 -64.15 48.39
N LYS A 147 -4.27 -63.43 49.50
CA LYS A 147 -4.72 -62.04 49.65
C LYS A 147 -3.95 -61.10 48.71
N ALA A 148 -2.63 -61.25 48.63
CA ALA A 148 -1.79 -60.46 47.72
C ALA A 148 -2.14 -60.72 46.25
N ILE A 149 -2.46 -61.96 45.88
CA ILE A 149 -2.90 -62.32 44.53
C ILE A 149 -4.25 -61.64 44.21
N THR A 150 -5.22 -61.68 45.13
CA THR A 150 -6.51 -61.00 44.91
C THR A 150 -6.37 -59.49 44.77
N GLU A 151 -5.50 -58.85 45.56
CA GLU A 151 -5.26 -57.41 45.49
C GLU A 151 -4.55 -57.01 44.19
N LEU A 152 -3.57 -57.81 43.74
CA LEU A 152 -2.93 -57.64 42.44
C LEU A 152 -3.95 -57.77 41.29
N GLN A 153 -4.88 -58.72 41.38
CA GLN A 153 -5.90 -58.91 40.36
C GLN A 153 -6.90 -57.75 40.31
N ILE A 154 -7.28 -57.19 41.46
CA ILE A 154 -8.10 -55.97 41.53
C ILE A 154 -7.35 -54.78 40.91
N ASN A 155 -6.07 -54.59 41.26
CA ASN A 155 -5.25 -53.51 40.73
C ASN A 155 -5.05 -53.64 39.21
N LEU A 156 -4.82 -54.86 38.71
CA LEU A 156 -4.70 -55.12 37.27
C LEU A 156 -6.00 -54.75 36.53
N ASN A 157 -7.15 -55.20 37.04
CA ASN A 157 -8.45 -54.86 36.44
C ASN A 157 -8.70 -53.35 36.43
N LYS A 158 -8.33 -52.64 37.50
CA LYS A 158 -8.42 -51.18 37.57
C LYS A 158 -7.51 -50.51 36.54
N SER A 159 -6.27 -50.96 36.40
CA SER A 159 -5.34 -50.44 35.40
C SER A 159 -5.80 -50.70 33.96
N ILE A 160 -6.39 -51.87 33.69
CA ILE A 160 -6.98 -52.20 32.39
C ILE A 160 -8.16 -51.26 32.08
N GLU A 161 -9.05 -51.04 33.03
CA GLU A 161 -10.20 -50.13 32.84
C GLU A 161 -9.74 -48.67 32.65
N GLN A 162 -8.73 -48.23 33.40
CA GLN A 162 -8.13 -46.90 33.19
C GLN A 162 -7.51 -46.77 31.79
N ASN A 163 -6.78 -47.78 31.32
CA ASN A 163 -6.23 -47.79 29.98
C ASN A 163 -7.33 -47.73 28.91
N LYS A 164 -8.44 -48.43 29.12
CA LYS A 164 -9.61 -48.37 28.22
C LYS A 164 -10.18 -46.95 28.14
N GLN A 165 -10.37 -46.29 29.29
CA GLN A 165 -10.83 -44.90 29.35
C GLN A 165 -9.86 -43.93 28.65
N TRP A 166 -8.54 -44.15 28.79
CA TRP A 166 -7.54 -43.35 28.08
C TRP A 166 -7.64 -43.49 26.57
N VAL A 167 -7.87 -44.72 26.07
CA VAL A 167 -8.06 -44.96 24.63
C VAL A 167 -9.32 -44.29 24.12
N GLU A 168 -10.44 -44.38 24.83
CA GLU A 168 -11.69 -43.71 24.47
C GLU A 168 -11.53 -42.17 24.44
N HIS A 169 -10.86 -41.62 25.45
CA HIS A 169 -10.53 -40.19 25.49
C HIS A 169 -9.63 -39.76 24.33
N ASP A 170 -8.62 -40.55 23.98
CA ASP A 170 -7.72 -40.26 22.86
C ASP A 170 -8.47 -40.27 21.51
N GLN A 171 -9.35 -41.24 21.29
CA GLN A 171 -10.22 -41.30 20.11
C GLN A 171 -11.14 -40.07 20.01
N GLN A 172 -11.70 -39.61 21.12
CA GLN A 172 -12.52 -38.40 21.13
C GLN A 172 -11.69 -37.16 20.78
N ARG A 173 -10.49 -37.01 21.37
CA ARG A 173 -9.61 -35.89 20.99
C ARG A 173 -9.23 -35.94 19.52
N GLU A 174 -8.94 -37.11 18.97
CA GLU A 174 -8.66 -37.25 17.53
C GLU A 174 -9.85 -36.81 16.68
N ALA A 175 -11.08 -37.20 17.05
CA ALA A 175 -12.29 -36.79 16.35
C ALA A 175 -12.48 -35.26 16.40
N ASP A 176 -12.28 -34.65 17.57
CA ASP A 176 -12.39 -33.20 17.75
C ASP A 176 -11.33 -32.45 16.92
N VAL A 177 -10.08 -32.93 16.89
CA VAL A 177 -9.02 -32.36 16.06
C VAL A 177 -9.35 -32.49 14.57
N LYS A 178 -9.83 -33.64 14.12
CA LYS A 178 -10.26 -33.85 12.72
C LYS A 178 -11.40 -32.89 12.34
N ALA A 179 -12.36 -32.67 13.24
CA ALA A 179 -13.45 -31.71 13.03
C ALA A 179 -12.93 -30.27 12.95
N MET A 180 -12.00 -29.89 13.83
CA MET A 180 -11.36 -28.56 13.81
C MET A 180 -10.59 -28.33 12.51
N LEU A 181 -9.77 -29.29 12.06
CA LEU A 181 -9.03 -29.19 10.78
C LEU A 181 -9.96 -29.06 9.57
N THR A 182 -11.06 -29.81 9.56
CA THR A 182 -12.07 -29.71 8.50
C THR A 182 -12.71 -28.31 8.48
N ARG A 183 -12.99 -27.74 9.65
CA ARG A 183 -13.52 -26.38 9.75
C ARG A 183 -12.49 -25.32 9.33
N MET A 184 -11.23 -25.47 9.74
CA MET A 184 -10.14 -24.55 9.36
C MET A 184 -9.95 -24.53 7.84
N THR A 185 -9.82 -25.69 7.22
CA THR A 185 -9.65 -25.79 5.76
C THR A 185 -10.85 -25.24 4.98
N TRP A 186 -12.07 -25.42 5.49
CA TRP A 186 -13.25 -24.79 4.90
C TRP A 186 -13.21 -23.27 5.01
N LEU A 187 -12.85 -22.73 6.18
CA LEU A 187 -12.73 -21.28 6.41
C LEU A 187 -11.62 -20.67 5.54
N GLU A 188 -10.47 -21.33 5.42
CA GLU A 188 -9.36 -20.92 4.56
C GLU A 188 -9.82 -20.81 3.10
N LYS A 189 -10.51 -21.84 2.59
CA LYS A 189 -11.06 -21.82 1.25
C LYS A 189 -12.06 -20.68 1.05
N HIS A 190 -12.97 -20.49 2.01
CA HIS A 190 -13.96 -19.42 1.97
C HIS A 190 -13.31 -18.02 1.96
N LEU A 191 -12.26 -17.81 2.76
CA LEU A 191 -11.49 -16.56 2.76
C LEU A 191 -10.74 -16.34 1.45
N GLN A 192 -10.19 -17.39 0.85
CA GLN A 192 -9.57 -17.32 -0.47
C GLN A 192 -10.58 -16.97 -1.56
N ASP A 193 -11.80 -17.51 -1.51
CA ASP A 193 -12.84 -17.22 -2.50
C ASP A 193 -13.32 -15.77 -2.37
N ILE A 194 -13.51 -15.27 -1.14
CA ILE A 194 -13.84 -13.85 -0.89
C ILE A 194 -12.71 -12.93 -1.36
N SER A 195 -11.45 -13.26 -1.07
CA SER A 195 -10.33 -12.41 -1.47
C SER A 195 -10.19 -12.33 -2.99
N LYS A 196 -10.35 -13.45 -3.70
CA LYS A 196 -10.40 -13.49 -5.17
C LYS A 196 -11.55 -12.66 -5.73
N ALA A 197 -12.75 -12.77 -5.16
CA ALA A 197 -13.90 -11.99 -5.58
C ALA A 197 -13.66 -10.48 -5.42
N ARG A 198 -13.11 -10.05 -4.28
CA ARG A 198 -12.76 -8.63 -4.04
C ARG A 198 -11.70 -8.11 -5.02
N VAL A 199 -10.69 -8.92 -5.34
CA VAL A 199 -9.68 -8.54 -6.33
C VAL A 199 -10.29 -8.40 -7.72
N ALA A 200 -11.19 -9.30 -8.11
CA ALA A 200 -11.89 -9.22 -9.39
C ALA A 200 -12.75 -7.94 -9.49
N GLU A 201 -13.53 -7.62 -8.45
CA GLU A 201 -14.35 -6.42 -8.38
C GLU A 201 -13.49 -5.13 -8.46
N ARG A 202 -12.39 -5.09 -7.71
CA ARG A 202 -11.43 -3.96 -7.79
C ARG A 202 -10.85 -3.80 -9.18
N ASN A 203 -10.48 -4.89 -9.85
CA ASN A 203 -9.91 -4.84 -11.19
C ASN A 203 -10.92 -4.35 -12.23
N GLU A 204 -12.19 -4.76 -12.09
CA GLU A 204 -13.28 -4.28 -12.94
C GLU A 204 -13.49 -2.77 -12.76
N TYR A 205 -13.55 -2.29 -11.50
CA TYR A 205 -13.64 -0.87 -11.19
C TYR A 205 -12.49 -0.06 -11.81
N ILE A 206 -11.24 -0.51 -11.63
CA ILE A 206 -10.05 0.14 -12.21
C ILE A 206 -10.12 0.15 -13.73
N SER A 207 -10.58 -0.96 -14.34
CA SER A 207 -10.76 -1.06 -15.79
C SER A 207 -11.78 -0.03 -16.31
N ASP A 208 -12.91 0.12 -15.62
CA ASP A 208 -13.94 1.08 -16.01
C ASP A 208 -13.52 2.54 -15.80
N GLU A 209 -12.81 2.83 -14.72
CA GLU A 209 -12.22 4.16 -14.49
C GLU A 209 -11.18 4.48 -15.58
N LYS A 210 -10.36 3.52 -15.98
CA LYS A 210 -9.41 3.67 -17.10
C LYS A 210 -10.13 3.93 -18.43
N LYS A 211 -11.28 3.29 -18.68
CA LYS A 211 -12.10 3.58 -19.88
C LYS A 211 -12.63 5.01 -19.86
N LYS A 212 -13.16 5.48 -18.71
CA LYS A 212 -13.61 6.87 -18.54
C LYS A 212 -12.47 7.86 -18.77
N LEU A 213 -11.29 7.57 -18.23
CA LEU A 213 -10.11 8.41 -18.38
C LEU A 213 -9.69 8.53 -19.86
N LYS A 214 -9.70 7.43 -20.61
CA LYS A 214 -9.44 7.43 -22.06
C LYS A 214 -10.51 8.19 -22.86
N GLN A 215 -11.77 8.14 -22.46
CA GLN A 215 -12.83 8.93 -23.11
C GLN A 215 -12.62 10.43 -22.87
N MET A 216 -12.25 10.78 -21.64
CA MET A 216 -11.94 12.16 -21.27
C MET A 216 -10.69 12.68 -22.00
N GLU A 217 -9.64 11.87 -22.11
CA GLU A 217 -8.43 12.18 -22.89
C GLU A 217 -8.80 12.52 -24.34
N LYS A 218 -9.56 11.65 -25.02
CA LYS A 218 -10.04 11.90 -26.39
C LYS A 218 -10.84 13.19 -26.53
N TYR A 219 -11.66 13.52 -25.54
CA TYR A 219 -12.44 14.76 -25.54
C TYR A 219 -11.53 16.00 -25.49
N TYR A 220 -10.56 16.01 -24.57
CA TYR A 220 -9.62 17.12 -24.44
C TYR A 220 -8.68 17.23 -25.65
N ASP A 221 -8.20 16.10 -26.18
CA ASP A 221 -7.39 16.07 -27.41
C ASP A 221 -8.15 16.69 -28.58
N GLY A 222 -9.45 16.37 -28.72
CA GLY A 222 -10.31 16.97 -29.73
C GLY A 222 -10.42 18.49 -29.59
N LEU A 223 -10.60 18.99 -28.36
CA LEU A 223 -10.69 20.43 -28.10
C LEU A 223 -9.36 21.15 -28.38
N VAL A 224 -8.23 20.55 -28.01
CA VAL A 224 -6.89 21.09 -28.30
C VAL A 224 -6.62 21.10 -29.80
N HIS A 225 -7.02 20.04 -30.51
CA HIS A 225 -6.86 19.95 -31.95
C HIS A 225 -7.69 21.03 -32.67
N GLU A 226 -8.94 21.25 -32.26
CA GLU A 226 -9.79 22.27 -32.87
C GLU A 226 -9.26 23.68 -32.60
N GLY A 227 -8.88 23.99 -31.35
CA GLY A 227 -8.24 25.28 -31.03
C GLY A 227 -6.94 25.51 -31.81
N SER A 228 -6.19 24.44 -32.10
CA SER A 228 -4.98 24.53 -32.93
C SER A 228 -5.28 24.88 -34.38
N LYS A 229 -6.37 24.34 -34.96
CA LYS A 229 -6.82 24.71 -36.32
C LYS A 229 -7.26 26.17 -36.39
N GLU A 230 -8.10 26.61 -35.44
CA GLU A 230 -8.55 28.01 -35.38
C GLU A 230 -7.37 28.97 -35.28
N LEU A 231 -6.38 28.64 -34.44
CA LEU A 231 -5.16 29.43 -34.29
C LEU A 231 -4.36 29.46 -35.60
N HIS A 232 -4.27 28.35 -36.33
CA HIS A 232 -3.61 28.31 -37.64
C HIS A 232 -4.30 29.22 -38.66
N ILE A 233 -5.63 29.15 -38.78
CA ILE A 233 -6.43 30.02 -39.67
C ILE A 233 -6.21 31.49 -39.32
N LEU A 234 -6.24 31.83 -38.04
CA LEU A 234 -6.01 33.18 -37.55
C LEU A 234 -4.59 33.69 -37.88
N ARG A 235 -3.56 32.84 -37.73
CA ARG A 235 -2.18 33.19 -38.13
C ARG A 235 -2.06 33.47 -39.62
N GLU A 236 -2.70 32.65 -40.45
CA GLU A 236 -2.72 32.83 -41.91
C GLU A 236 -3.41 34.16 -42.27
N GLN A 237 -4.54 34.48 -41.62
CA GLN A 237 -5.23 35.74 -41.84
C GLN A 237 -4.38 36.96 -41.44
N VAL A 238 -3.68 36.90 -40.31
CA VAL A 238 -2.73 37.96 -39.92
C VAL A 238 -1.61 38.10 -40.96
N PHE A 239 -1.08 36.99 -41.46
CA PHE A 239 -0.05 37.02 -42.50
C PHE A 239 -0.55 37.71 -43.78
N LEU A 240 -1.72 37.32 -44.29
CA LEU A 240 -2.30 37.90 -45.51
C LEU A 240 -2.62 39.40 -45.35
N THR A 241 -3.17 39.82 -44.21
CA THR A 241 -3.46 41.24 -43.95
C THR A 241 -2.19 42.07 -43.84
N GLN A 242 -1.14 41.54 -43.21
CA GLN A 242 0.17 42.19 -43.12
C GLN A 242 0.84 42.34 -44.49
N GLN A 243 0.71 41.31 -45.35
CA GLN A 243 1.21 41.37 -46.72
C GLN A 243 0.47 42.44 -47.53
N ALA A 244 -0.87 42.45 -47.49
CA ALA A 244 -1.68 43.44 -48.18
C ALA A 244 -1.38 44.89 -47.73
N LEU A 245 -1.14 45.09 -46.42
CA LEU A 245 -0.71 46.38 -45.88
C LEU A 245 0.66 46.79 -46.44
N THR A 246 1.60 45.86 -46.49
CA THR A 246 2.95 46.10 -47.04
C THR A 246 2.89 46.50 -48.52
N ASP A 247 2.04 45.83 -49.29
CA ASP A 247 1.80 46.15 -50.70
C ASP A 247 1.12 47.51 -50.88
N ALA A 248 0.12 47.84 -50.05
CA ALA A 248 -0.53 49.15 -50.08
C ALA A 248 0.46 50.28 -49.75
N HIS A 249 1.33 50.10 -48.76
CA HIS A 249 2.40 51.05 -48.45
C HIS A 249 3.39 51.22 -49.61
N ARG A 250 3.71 50.14 -50.33
CA ARG A 250 4.56 50.21 -51.53
C ARG A 250 3.89 51.02 -52.63
N GLN A 251 2.64 50.70 -52.97
CA GLN A 251 1.87 51.44 -53.99
C GLN A 251 1.71 52.92 -53.63
N LEU A 252 1.50 53.24 -52.35
CA LEU A 252 1.42 54.62 -51.87
C LEU A 252 2.73 55.38 -52.10
N ARG A 253 3.88 54.74 -51.85
CA ARG A 253 5.20 55.33 -52.13
C ARG A 253 5.41 55.55 -53.63
N GLU A 254 5.07 54.57 -54.46
CA GLU A 254 5.17 54.67 -55.93
C GLU A 254 4.30 55.83 -56.45
N LYS A 255 3.04 55.92 -56.03
CA LYS A 255 2.13 57.02 -56.44
C LYS A 255 2.56 58.39 -55.92
N GLN A 256 3.15 58.45 -54.73
CA GLN A 256 3.72 59.67 -54.19
C GLN A 256 4.91 60.13 -55.06
N GLN A 257 5.77 59.21 -55.49
CA GLN A 257 6.90 59.49 -56.37
C GLN A 257 6.46 59.91 -57.79
N GLU A 258 5.52 59.20 -58.43
CA GLU A 258 4.96 59.56 -59.75
C GLU A 258 4.38 61.00 -59.74
N LEU A 259 3.71 61.38 -58.65
CA LEU A 259 3.13 62.70 -58.49
C LEU A 259 4.20 63.79 -58.30
N GLU A 260 5.29 63.49 -57.60
CA GLU A 260 6.45 64.39 -57.49
C GLU A 260 7.17 64.56 -58.82
N GLU A 261 7.35 63.48 -59.59
CA GLU A 261 7.93 63.52 -60.93
C GLU A 261 7.06 64.34 -61.91
N ALA A 262 5.74 64.13 -61.92
CA ALA A 262 4.82 64.92 -62.73
C ALA A 262 4.86 66.42 -62.38
N ARG A 263 4.97 66.76 -61.09
CA ARG A 263 5.14 68.15 -60.64
C ARG A 263 6.46 68.76 -61.10
N GLN A 264 7.55 68.00 -61.06
CA GLN A 264 8.85 68.47 -61.56
C GLN A 264 8.85 68.66 -63.08
N GLN A 265 8.17 67.78 -63.83
CA GLN A 265 7.98 67.93 -65.28
C GLN A 265 7.18 69.19 -65.62
N MET A 266 6.09 69.45 -64.90
CA MET A 266 5.33 70.71 -65.02
C MET A 266 6.22 71.93 -64.78
N GLN A 267 7.04 71.90 -63.73
CA GLN A 267 7.88 73.03 -63.36
C GLN A 267 9.01 73.28 -64.37
N SER A 268 9.65 72.21 -64.84
CA SER A 268 10.67 72.28 -65.90
C SER A 268 10.10 72.70 -67.25
N ALA A 269 8.90 72.26 -67.64
CA ALA A 269 8.20 72.72 -68.85
C ALA A 269 7.92 74.23 -68.80
N ARG A 270 7.52 74.74 -67.64
CA ARG A 270 7.27 76.16 -67.39
C ARG A 270 8.53 77.03 -67.41
N GLU A 271 9.67 76.47 -67.02
CA GLU A 271 10.98 77.16 -67.02
C GLU A 271 11.67 77.11 -68.39
N SER A 272 11.34 76.15 -69.25
CA SER A 272 11.98 75.94 -70.56
C SER A 272 11.21 76.55 -71.75
N GLN A 273 9.94 76.96 -71.58
CA GLN A 273 9.13 77.60 -72.63
C GLN A 273 8.65 79.00 -72.21
N GLY A 274 8.95 80.03 -73.02
CA GLY A 274 8.36 81.38 -72.90
C GLY A 274 6.90 81.44 -73.41
N PRO A 275 6.15 82.54 -73.19
CA PRO A 275 4.69 82.59 -73.40
C PRO A 275 4.29 82.61 -74.89
N PRO A 276 3.04 82.27 -75.33
CA PRO A 276 1.89 81.67 -74.62
C PRO A 276 1.17 80.51 -75.40
N ASP A 277 1.83 79.74 -76.27
CA ASP A 277 1.13 78.85 -77.24
C ASP A 277 0.98 77.37 -76.82
N VAL A 278 1.09 77.04 -75.52
CA VAL A 278 1.15 75.64 -75.03
C VAL A 278 0.12 75.36 -73.92
N THR A 279 -1.02 76.04 -73.94
CA THR A 279 -2.10 75.81 -72.95
C THR A 279 -2.60 74.37 -72.95
N GLU A 280 -2.73 73.72 -74.11
CA GLU A 280 -3.30 72.36 -74.16
C GLU A 280 -2.42 71.27 -73.53
N ALA A 281 -1.09 71.37 -73.63
CA ALA A 281 -0.20 70.38 -73.03
C ALA A 281 -0.02 70.62 -71.51
N GLU A 282 -0.02 71.89 -71.08
CA GLU A 282 -0.02 72.26 -69.66
C GLU A 282 -1.36 71.87 -68.99
N ASP A 283 -2.48 72.06 -69.68
CA ASP A 283 -3.81 71.59 -69.25
C ASP A 283 -3.89 70.06 -69.20
N CYS A 284 -3.25 69.34 -70.12
CA CYS A 284 -3.22 67.88 -70.10
C CYS A 284 -2.41 67.33 -68.90
N LEU A 285 -1.26 67.93 -68.59
CA LEU A 285 -0.40 67.50 -67.48
C LEU A 285 -0.99 67.88 -66.11
N THR A 286 -1.71 69.00 -66.01
CA THR A 286 -2.45 69.37 -64.79
C THR A 286 -3.57 68.38 -64.48
N VAL A 287 -4.37 67.97 -65.48
CA VAL A 287 -5.40 66.93 -65.32
C VAL A 287 -4.77 65.60 -64.87
N GLN A 288 -3.59 65.24 -65.40
CA GLN A 288 -2.88 64.04 -64.98
C GLN A 288 -2.40 64.12 -63.52
N ALA A 289 -1.88 65.26 -63.09
CA ALA A 289 -1.46 65.48 -61.70
C ALA A 289 -2.66 65.46 -60.73
N GLU A 290 -3.81 65.99 -61.14
CA GLU A 290 -5.06 65.93 -60.37
C GLU A 290 -5.59 64.50 -60.26
N ASP A 291 -5.58 63.72 -61.33
CA ASP A 291 -5.97 62.30 -61.30
C ASP A 291 -5.05 61.47 -60.38
N LEU A 292 -3.73 61.65 -60.48
CA LEU A 292 -2.75 61.02 -59.60
C LEU A 292 -2.98 61.40 -58.12
N GLN A 293 -3.34 62.67 -57.85
CA GLN A 293 -3.68 63.11 -56.51
C GLN A 293 -4.94 62.42 -55.98
N VAL A 294 -5.97 62.26 -56.81
CA VAL A 294 -7.19 61.51 -56.45
C VAL A 294 -6.86 60.04 -56.16
N GLN A 295 -6.06 59.38 -57.00
CA GLN A 295 -5.62 58.00 -56.77
C GLN A 295 -4.81 57.86 -55.48
N LEU A 296 -3.89 58.79 -55.20
CA LEU A 296 -3.10 58.82 -53.97
C LEU A 296 -3.98 58.97 -52.73
N THR A 297 -5.00 59.83 -52.77
CA THR A 297 -5.92 59.97 -51.64
C THR A 297 -6.77 58.71 -51.42
N LYS A 298 -7.15 58.01 -52.50
CA LYS A 298 -7.86 56.73 -52.44
C LYS A 298 -6.99 55.65 -51.81
N GLU A 299 -5.72 55.53 -52.22
CA GLU A 299 -4.79 54.58 -51.61
C GLU A 299 -4.45 54.93 -50.15
N LYS A 300 -4.30 56.22 -49.82
CA LYS A 300 -4.15 56.66 -48.42
C LYS A 300 -5.33 56.20 -47.54
N ARG A 301 -6.56 56.30 -48.03
CA ARG A 301 -7.76 55.82 -47.31
C ARG A 301 -7.78 54.30 -47.15
N LYS A 302 -7.33 53.55 -48.16
CA LYS A 302 -7.21 52.08 -48.06
C LYS A 302 -6.14 51.69 -47.04
N SER A 303 -4.98 52.35 -47.07
CA SER A 303 -3.88 52.13 -46.13
C SER A 303 -4.32 52.38 -44.68
N THR A 304 -4.98 53.51 -44.39
CA THR A 304 -5.45 53.80 -43.03
C THR A 304 -6.51 52.81 -42.54
N THR A 305 -7.36 52.31 -43.45
CA THR A 305 -8.35 51.28 -43.13
C THR A 305 -7.68 49.96 -42.76
N LEU A 306 -6.67 49.53 -43.52
CA LEU A 306 -5.91 48.31 -43.24
C LEU A 306 -5.07 48.44 -41.95
N GLU A 307 -4.47 49.61 -41.70
CA GLU A 307 -3.75 49.88 -40.45
C GLU A 307 -4.66 49.78 -39.23
N LEU A 308 -5.88 50.31 -39.32
CA LEU A 308 -6.86 50.20 -38.24
C LEU A 308 -7.26 48.73 -37.98
N GLN A 309 -7.47 47.94 -39.05
CA GLN A 309 -7.77 46.51 -38.93
C GLN A 309 -6.61 45.73 -38.31
N SER A 310 -5.38 45.97 -38.77
CA SER A 310 -4.17 45.33 -38.22
C SER A 310 -3.98 45.67 -36.74
N SER A 311 -4.13 46.95 -36.38
CA SER A 311 -4.06 47.41 -34.98
C SER A 311 -5.11 46.77 -34.09
N HIS A 312 -6.36 46.67 -34.57
CA HIS A 312 -7.44 45.99 -33.84
C HIS A 312 -7.14 44.51 -33.59
N LEU A 313 -6.70 43.79 -34.64
CA LEU A 313 -6.33 42.38 -34.53
C LEU A 313 -5.17 42.19 -33.54
N GLN A 314 -4.08 42.96 -33.69
CA GLN A 314 -2.93 42.89 -32.80
C GLN A 314 -3.31 43.12 -31.33
N LYS A 315 -4.14 44.14 -31.05
CA LYS A 315 -4.61 44.44 -29.70
C LYS A 315 -5.49 43.32 -29.14
N SER A 316 -6.36 42.74 -29.97
CA SER A 316 -7.18 41.58 -29.58
C SER A 316 -6.30 40.38 -29.19
N PHE A 317 -5.32 40.01 -30.02
CA PHE A 317 -4.40 38.90 -29.73
C PHE A 317 -3.64 39.09 -28.42
N VAL A 318 -3.05 40.26 -28.21
CA VAL A 318 -2.28 40.57 -26.99
C VAL A 318 -3.17 40.48 -25.75
N ASN A 319 -4.39 41.00 -25.80
CA ASN A 319 -5.34 40.92 -24.69
C ASN A 319 -5.74 39.48 -24.38
N HIS A 320 -6.05 38.68 -25.40
CA HIS A 320 -6.39 37.26 -25.22
C HIS A 320 -5.21 36.46 -24.67
N TYR A 321 -3.99 36.72 -25.16
CA TYR A 321 -2.77 36.09 -24.68
C TYR A 321 -2.53 36.38 -23.19
N HIS A 322 -2.58 37.66 -22.78
CA HIS A 322 -2.41 38.01 -21.37
C HIS A 322 -3.48 37.40 -20.46
N LYS A 323 -4.74 37.37 -20.93
CA LYS A 323 -5.83 36.72 -20.18
C LYS A 323 -5.58 35.22 -20.01
N ALA A 324 -5.21 34.52 -21.09
CA ALA A 324 -4.89 33.11 -21.06
C ALA A 324 -3.67 32.83 -20.17
N GLN A 325 -2.63 33.66 -20.24
CA GLN A 325 -1.43 33.51 -19.43
C GLN A 325 -1.71 33.70 -17.94
N LYS A 326 -2.58 34.65 -17.58
CA LYS A 326 -3.06 34.81 -16.19
C LYS A 326 -3.80 33.55 -15.73
N GLN A 327 -4.74 33.03 -16.52
CA GLN A 327 -5.47 31.81 -16.18
C GLN A 327 -4.54 30.59 -16.04
N LEU A 328 -3.55 30.44 -16.94
CA LEU A 328 -2.54 29.39 -16.84
C LEU A 328 -1.71 29.49 -15.56
N SER A 329 -1.34 30.71 -15.13
CA SER A 329 -0.63 30.90 -13.87
C SER A 329 -1.47 30.52 -12.65
N GLU A 330 -2.77 30.86 -12.66
CA GLU A 330 -3.72 30.48 -11.61
C GLU A 330 -3.91 28.95 -11.54
N TYR A 331 -4.07 28.28 -12.69
CA TYR A 331 -4.16 26.82 -12.75
C TYR A 331 -2.87 26.14 -12.32
N LYS A 332 -1.71 26.66 -12.74
CA LYS A 332 -0.41 26.14 -12.32
C LYS A 332 -0.25 26.22 -10.81
N GLN A 333 -0.54 27.37 -10.23
CA GLN A 333 -0.49 27.56 -8.77
C GLN A 333 -1.48 26.61 -8.06
N ARG A 334 -2.68 26.40 -8.62
CA ARG A 334 -3.66 25.46 -8.06
C ARG A 334 -3.16 24.01 -8.09
N ILE A 335 -2.52 23.60 -9.19
CA ILE A 335 -1.90 22.27 -9.31
C ILE A 335 -0.77 22.12 -8.29
N GLU A 336 0.08 23.13 -8.14
CA GLU A 336 1.17 23.13 -7.15
C GLU A 336 0.63 22.95 -5.72
N TYR A 337 -0.46 23.66 -5.35
CA TYR A 337 -1.12 23.45 -4.06
C TYR A 337 -1.66 22.02 -3.91
N LEU A 338 -2.38 21.49 -4.90
CA LEU A 338 -2.90 20.14 -4.83
C LEU A 338 -1.80 19.06 -4.77
N VAL A 339 -0.68 19.28 -5.47
CA VAL A 339 0.48 18.39 -5.41
C VAL A 339 1.14 18.44 -4.04
N GLN A 340 1.22 19.62 -3.42
CA GLN A 340 1.73 19.75 -2.07
C GLN A 340 0.80 19.08 -1.05
N ASP A 341 -0.51 19.33 -1.12
CA ASP A 341 -1.50 18.69 -0.25
C ASP A 341 -1.41 17.15 -0.34
N LEU A 342 -1.27 16.60 -1.55
CA LEU A 342 -1.10 15.16 -1.75
C LEU A 342 0.21 14.62 -1.17
N ARG A 343 1.29 15.42 -1.19
CA ARG A 343 2.56 15.05 -0.56
C ARG A 343 2.42 15.02 0.96
N ASP A 344 1.79 16.02 1.53
CA ASP A 344 1.57 16.13 2.97
C ASP A 344 0.68 14.97 3.46
N GLU A 345 -0.40 14.65 2.73
CA GLU A 345 -1.24 13.48 3.03
C GLU A 345 -0.46 12.16 2.93
N ARG A 346 0.44 12.02 1.96
CA ARG A 346 1.32 10.85 1.86
C ARG A 346 2.25 10.73 3.05
N GLU A 347 2.85 11.83 3.49
CA GLU A 347 3.72 11.86 4.67
C GLU A 347 2.94 11.52 5.94
N ASN A 348 1.73 12.08 6.12
CA ASN A 348 0.81 11.73 7.19
C ASN A 348 0.46 10.24 7.18
N CYS A 349 0.13 9.67 6.02
CA CYS A 349 -0.13 8.24 5.88
C CYS A 349 1.09 7.39 6.28
N SER A 350 2.29 7.82 5.89
CA SER A 350 3.53 7.13 6.25
C SER A 350 3.78 7.18 7.76
N TYR A 351 3.55 8.34 8.39
CA TYR A 351 3.68 8.51 9.83
C TYR A 351 2.70 7.62 10.60
N LEU A 352 1.42 7.63 10.20
CA LEU A 352 0.40 6.77 10.81
C LEU A 352 0.73 5.28 10.64
N LYS A 353 1.26 4.89 9.47
CA LYS A 353 1.72 3.53 9.23
C LYS A 353 2.85 3.15 10.21
N GLN A 354 3.85 4.01 10.38
CA GLN A 354 4.95 3.78 11.31
C GLN A 354 4.46 3.70 12.77
N GLN A 355 3.50 4.55 13.17
CA GLN A 355 2.88 4.44 14.50
C GLN A 355 2.16 3.11 14.69
N LEU A 356 1.44 2.64 13.67
CA LEU A 356 0.75 1.35 13.72
C LEU A 356 1.74 0.20 13.91
N GLU A 357 2.86 0.21 13.17
CA GLU A 357 3.94 -0.78 13.28
C GLU A 357 4.59 -0.75 14.67
N SER A 358 4.82 0.43 15.26
CA SER A 358 5.33 0.55 16.63
C SER A 358 4.38 -0.06 17.65
N VAL A 359 3.07 0.23 17.57
CA VAL A 359 2.06 -0.34 18.47
C VAL A 359 1.97 -1.87 18.30
N GLN A 360 2.06 -2.38 17.08
CA GLN A 360 2.13 -3.82 16.82
C GLN A 360 3.34 -4.45 17.51
N SER A 361 4.53 -3.84 17.39
CA SER A 361 5.75 -4.33 18.02
C SER A 361 5.71 -4.29 19.55
N GLU A 362 4.98 -3.34 20.15
CA GLU A 362 4.77 -3.27 21.60
C GLU A 362 3.79 -4.35 22.09
N THR A 363 2.73 -4.64 21.32
CA THR A 363 1.81 -5.74 21.64
C THR A 363 2.46 -7.11 21.55
N GLU A 364 3.38 -7.32 20.59
CA GLU A 364 4.13 -8.56 20.46
C GLU A 364 5.10 -8.81 21.62
N LYS A 365 5.67 -7.75 22.23
CA LYS A 365 6.57 -7.86 23.37
C LYS A 365 5.84 -8.12 24.70
N GLY A 366 4.61 -7.61 24.85
CA GLY A 366 3.80 -7.79 26.06
C GLY A 366 3.33 -9.23 26.32
N ASP A 367 3.30 -10.07 25.28
CA ASP A 367 2.89 -11.48 25.38
C ASP A 367 4.06 -12.43 25.72
N THR A 368 5.31 -11.98 25.63
CA THR A 368 6.51 -12.79 25.94
C THR A 368 6.96 -12.77 27.41
N GLU A 369 6.47 -11.88 28.26
CA GLU A 369 6.93 -11.77 29.67
C GLU A 369 6.08 -12.54 30.70
N LYS A 370 5.04 -13.29 30.30
CA LYS A 370 4.14 -14.01 31.24
C LYS A 370 4.31 -15.52 31.30
N ALA A 371 5.32 -16.07 30.65
CA ALA A 371 5.59 -17.50 30.67
C ALA A 371 7.07 -17.74 30.97
N ASP A 372 7.48 -17.57 32.23
CA ASP A 372 8.51 -18.44 32.80
C ASP A 372 8.59 -18.39 34.34
N ASN A 373 8.27 -19.57 34.89
CA ASN A 373 8.79 -20.22 36.09
C ASN A 373 8.11 -20.05 37.50
N PRO A 374 7.77 -21.19 38.17
CA PRO A 374 7.29 -21.29 39.55
C PRO A 374 8.42 -21.70 40.54
N GLU A 375 8.25 -21.48 41.86
CA GLU A 375 8.58 -22.41 42.98
C GLU A 375 8.62 -21.77 44.39
N HIS A 376 7.93 -22.43 45.36
CA HIS A 376 8.24 -22.65 46.80
C HIS A 376 8.40 -21.45 47.77
N LYS A 377 7.85 -21.36 49.00
CA LYS A 377 7.54 -22.34 50.08
C LYS A 377 6.65 -21.69 51.20
N PRO A 378 6.09 -22.47 52.17
CA PRO A 378 5.07 -22.05 53.15
C PRO A 378 5.58 -21.84 54.59
N ALA A 379 4.95 -20.96 55.39
CA ALA A 379 5.04 -20.95 56.87
C ALA A 379 3.91 -20.14 57.58
N GLN A 380 2.94 -20.88 58.15
CA GLN A 380 2.32 -20.85 59.51
C GLN A 380 1.89 -19.55 60.29
N PRO A 381 1.01 -19.65 61.34
CA PRO A 381 -0.17 -18.78 61.55
C PRO A 381 -0.27 -18.07 62.94
N CYS A 382 -1.45 -17.46 63.22
CA CYS A 382 -2.00 -16.87 64.48
C CYS A 382 -1.87 -15.32 64.57
N ASP A 383 -2.85 -14.46 64.97
CA ASP A 383 -4.09 -14.54 65.78
C ASP A 383 -5.13 -13.41 65.43
N LEU A 384 -6.41 -13.63 65.76
CA LEU A 384 -7.70 -12.87 65.53
C LEU A 384 -7.90 -11.63 66.48
N PRO A 385 -8.94 -10.70 66.39
CA PRO A 385 -10.39 -10.89 66.06
C PRO A 385 -11.13 -9.63 65.42
N PRO A 386 -12.48 -9.43 65.51
CA PRO A 386 -13.56 -10.00 64.68
C PRO A 386 -14.34 -8.98 63.79
N ARG A 387 -15.01 -9.53 62.75
CA ARG A 387 -15.99 -8.96 61.76
C ARG A 387 -16.89 -7.80 62.23
N PRO A 388 -17.43 -6.91 61.34
CA PRO A 388 -18.10 -7.30 60.08
C PRO A 388 -18.00 -6.32 58.89
N ALA A 389 -17.98 -6.85 57.66
CA ALA A 389 -18.74 -6.35 56.48
C ALA A 389 -18.19 -6.99 55.20
N ARG A 390 -19.10 -7.40 54.33
CA ARG A 390 -18.78 -7.78 52.95
C ARG A 390 -18.40 -6.51 52.19
N HIS A 391 -17.14 -6.27 51.85
CA HIS A 391 -16.78 -5.41 50.71
C HIS A 391 -15.45 -5.81 50.07
N ARG A 392 -15.57 -6.01 48.75
CA ARG A 392 -14.65 -5.83 47.62
C ARG A 392 -13.13 -5.81 47.85
N SER A 393 -12.46 -6.63 47.03
CA SER A 393 -11.03 -6.62 46.70
C SER A 393 -10.53 -5.22 46.26
N PRO A 394 -9.31 -4.80 46.64
CA PRO A 394 -8.69 -3.57 46.18
C PRO A 394 -7.98 -3.81 44.83
N TYR A 395 -8.74 -3.75 43.75
CA TYR A 395 -8.20 -3.43 42.43
C TYR A 395 -8.98 -2.20 41.97
N GLU A 396 -8.48 -1.01 42.30
CA GLU A 396 -8.94 0.22 41.66
C GLU A 396 -8.52 0.17 40.19
N SER A 397 -9.42 -0.35 39.36
CA SER A 397 -9.29 -0.26 37.92
C SER A 397 -9.30 1.23 37.55
N LEU A 398 -8.31 1.67 36.76
CA LEU A 398 -8.20 3.05 36.24
C LEU A 398 -9.48 3.54 35.51
N LEU A 399 -10.39 2.63 35.16
CA LEU A 399 -11.70 2.88 34.58
C LEU A 399 -12.72 3.50 35.57
N ASP A 400 -12.51 3.38 36.89
CA ASP A 400 -13.42 3.95 37.90
C ASP A 400 -13.30 5.49 38.04
N LYS A 401 -12.30 6.11 37.39
CA LYS A 401 -12.13 7.57 37.38
C LYS A 401 -12.92 8.26 36.27
N SER A 402 -13.38 7.50 35.30
CA SER A 402 -14.24 7.98 34.22
C SER A 402 -15.70 7.68 34.54
N LEU A 403 -16.53 8.72 34.57
CA LEU A 403 -17.96 8.63 34.83
C LEU A 403 -18.72 8.82 33.51
N LEU A 404 -19.73 7.97 33.30
CA LEU A 404 -20.72 8.08 32.23
C LEU A 404 -22.02 8.61 32.83
N GLU A 405 -22.58 9.64 32.22
CA GLU A 405 -23.81 10.27 32.71
C GLU A 405 -25.02 9.82 31.89
N CYS A 406 -26.13 9.57 32.57
CA CYS A 406 -27.42 9.40 31.92
C CYS A 406 -27.84 10.73 31.28
N PRO A 407 -28.11 10.80 29.96
CA PRO A 407 -28.47 12.04 29.30
C PRO A 407 -29.86 12.56 29.70
N MET A 408 -30.67 11.75 30.39
CA MET A 408 -32.04 12.10 30.78
C MET A 408 -32.10 12.71 32.19
N CYS A 409 -31.40 12.14 33.16
CA CYS A 409 -31.43 12.59 34.56
C CYS A 409 -30.07 13.02 35.12
N LEU A 410 -29.01 12.95 34.31
CA LEU A 410 -27.62 13.28 34.66
C LEU A 410 -27.03 12.45 35.81
N ALA A 411 -27.64 11.30 36.14
CA ALA A 411 -27.05 10.36 37.07
C ALA A 411 -25.73 9.83 36.53
N ALA A 412 -24.66 9.93 37.34
CA ALA A 412 -23.31 9.54 36.98
C ALA A 412 -23.02 8.10 37.42
N TYR A 413 -22.46 7.31 36.51
CA TYR A 413 -22.11 5.92 36.70
C TYR A 413 -20.64 5.69 36.35
N PRO A 414 -19.86 4.97 37.18
CA PRO A 414 -18.51 4.56 36.81
C PRO A 414 -18.50 3.74 35.51
N VAL A 415 -17.49 3.91 34.66
CA VAL A 415 -17.36 3.16 33.39
C VAL A 415 -17.31 1.64 33.63
N SER A 416 -16.81 1.20 34.79
CA SER A 416 -16.82 -0.21 35.20
C SER A 416 -18.25 -0.78 35.40
N GLN A 417 -19.24 0.09 35.64
CA GLN A 417 -20.64 -0.23 35.88
C GLN A 417 -21.55 0.17 34.71
N ASN A 418 -21.04 0.09 33.47
CA ASN A 418 -21.80 0.39 32.24
C ASN A 418 -23.13 -0.40 32.16
N LYS A 419 -23.15 -1.63 32.68
CA LYS A 419 -24.37 -2.45 32.70
C LYS A 419 -25.49 -1.83 33.56
N GLU A 420 -25.14 -1.20 34.68
CA GLU A 420 -26.08 -0.51 35.57
C GLU A 420 -26.61 0.79 34.94
N LEU A 421 -25.78 1.50 34.16
CA LEU A 421 -26.23 2.64 33.36
C LEU A 421 -27.21 2.19 32.27
N LEU A 422 -26.95 1.09 31.57
CA LEU A 422 -27.86 0.57 30.54
C LEU A 422 -29.21 0.16 31.13
N GLU A 423 -29.21 -0.54 32.26
CA GLU A 423 -30.45 -0.85 33.00
C GLU A 423 -31.17 0.43 33.45
N HIS A 424 -30.43 1.44 33.93
CA HIS A 424 -31.01 2.74 34.28
C HIS A 424 -31.65 3.45 33.07
N LEU A 425 -31.00 3.40 31.90
CA LEU A 425 -31.52 4.03 30.68
C LEU A 425 -32.83 3.40 30.20
N ASP A 426 -33.04 2.10 30.46
CA ASP A 426 -34.27 1.41 30.10
C ASP A 426 -35.47 1.90 30.94
N TYR A 427 -35.26 2.28 32.20
CA TYR A 427 -36.33 2.84 33.06
C TYR A 427 -36.44 4.37 32.96
N CYS A 428 -35.33 5.07 32.70
CA CYS A 428 -35.28 6.54 32.65
C CYS A 428 -35.87 7.13 31.35
N GLN A 429 -36.35 6.29 30.43
CA GLN A 429 -37.14 6.69 29.26
C GLN A 429 -38.65 6.86 29.54
N HIS A 430 -39.09 6.64 30.78
CA HIS A 430 -40.42 6.98 31.29
C HIS A 430 -40.31 8.08 32.35
#